data_AF-A0AAD3H4H5-F1
#
_entry.id   AF-A0AAD3H4H5-F1
#
_cell.length_a   1.000
_cell.length_b   1.000
_cell.length_c   1.000
_cell.angle_alpha   90.00
_cell.angle_beta   90.00
_cell.angle_gamma   90.00
#
_symmetry.space_group_name_H-M   'P 1'
#
loop_
_entity.id
_entity.type
_entity.pdbx_description
1 polymer ?
#
loop_
_entity_poly.entity_id
_entity_poly.type
_entity_poly.pdbx_seq_one_letter_code
_entity_poly.pdbx_strand_id
1 'polypeptide(L)'
;MTDSADAKSELSVEATLLSIDEHLTKHTQDSEINKKKAVADIVRKASAEFEKNRVPEVPDYPSCDYCGEEFAGKLFCSQCRCAYYCSKKCQKKHWKAPNGHKAKCTKMEKICKTKAESFIRACGKFRADVFGNFIDERYALSSFEDLSGELDGLGENGPYKKALDLGLNEKLLQLFTFELGHVKQNFQRGLYISIVPWIFFTLFRGGRNIPDSALKSIDGYSIDGYRIKQYLRSNDRAFEIWFKASLQVIEIFQTQGLDAAESNDLHKFGEIQEAALAVTCGWERVFKNKKVSKVILLGSSKKVDDTAKERAMWIMAQMSSTINNFPSIILPDEKIVESQTVLFTAMIQLRMQQFGIDIGDFFQLLDLKDDKQTLYETVSIPFAESYL
;
A
#
# COMPACT_ATOMS: atom_id res chain seq x y z
N MET A 1 45.38 73.04 0.75
CA MET A 1 44.27 73.06 -0.23
C MET A 1 44.43 71.90 -1.22
N THR A 2 44.47 70.66 -0.72
CA THR A 2 44.66 69.45 -1.56
C THR A 2 43.87 68.24 -1.03
N ASP A 3 42.74 68.44 -0.33
CA ASP A 3 41.96 67.34 0.27
C ASP A 3 40.52 67.24 -0.28
N SER A 4 40.21 67.92 -1.39
CA SER A 4 38.85 67.95 -1.96
C SER A 4 38.68 67.15 -3.26
N ALA A 5 39.76 66.62 -3.83
CA ALA A 5 39.72 65.89 -5.10
C ALA A 5 39.48 64.38 -4.91
N ASP A 6 39.96 63.79 -3.82
CA ASP A 6 39.90 62.33 -3.61
C ASP A 6 38.51 61.84 -3.16
N ALA A 7 37.75 62.64 -2.40
CA ALA A 7 36.42 62.25 -1.94
C ALA A 7 35.36 62.10 -3.06
N LYS A 8 35.54 62.80 -4.20
CA LYS A 8 34.63 62.64 -5.36
C LYS A 8 34.95 61.40 -6.21
N SER A 9 36.18 60.89 -6.11
CA SER A 9 36.62 59.67 -6.79
C SER A 9 36.02 58.43 -6.13
N GLU A 10 36.04 58.36 -4.79
CA GLU A 10 35.54 57.20 -4.04
C GLU A 10 34.00 57.02 -4.15
N LEU A 11 33.23 58.12 -4.08
CA LEU A 11 31.77 58.10 -4.28
C LEU A 11 31.36 57.60 -5.68
N SER A 12 32.21 57.80 -6.69
CA SER A 12 31.98 57.31 -8.06
C SER A 12 32.23 55.81 -8.20
N VAL A 13 33.16 55.26 -7.44
CA VAL A 13 33.49 53.82 -7.45
C VAL A 13 32.42 53.02 -6.71
N GLU A 14 31.95 53.51 -5.57
CA GLU A 14 30.93 52.82 -4.75
C GLU A 14 29.57 52.74 -5.47
N ALA A 15 29.15 53.81 -6.16
CA ALA A 15 27.96 53.79 -7.00
C ALA A 15 28.08 52.82 -8.19
N THR A 16 29.29 52.66 -8.74
CA THR A 16 29.55 51.71 -9.84
C THR A 16 29.51 50.26 -9.35
N LEU A 17 30.04 49.98 -8.16
CA LEU A 17 30.00 48.64 -7.56
C LEU A 17 28.58 48.20 -7.20
N LEU A 18 27.75 49.10 -6.65
CA LEU A 18 26.34 48.82 -6.38
C LEU A 18 25.54 48.50 -7.66
N SER A 19 25.81 49.23 -8.74
CA SER A 19 25.18 48.98 -10.05
C SER A 19 25.58 47.63 -10.66
N ILE A 20 26.85 47.22 -10.48
CA ILE A 20 27.35 45.91 -10.93
C ILE A 20 26.68 44.78 -10.13
N ASP A 21 26.52 44.94 -8.81
CA ASP A 21 25.94 43.93 -7.93
C ASP A 21 24.43 43.74 -8.20
N GLU A 22 23.70 44.83 -8.47
CA GLU A 22 22.30 44.76 -8.95
C GLU A 22 22.18 44.03 -10.29
N HIS A 23 23.10 44.30 -11.24
CA HIS A 23 23.12 43.62 -12.53
C HIS A 23 23.45 42.13 -12.43
N LEU A 24 24.40 41.74 -11.57
CA LEU A 24 24.77 40.33 -11.33
C LEU A 24 23.65 39.56 -10.64
N THR A 25 22.96 40.18 -9.67
CA THR A 25 21.80 39.60 -8.98
C THR A 25 20.62 39.39 -9.93
N LYS A 26 20.34 40.37 -10.81
CA LYS A 26 19.28 40.24 -11.80
C LYS A 26 19.58 39.14 -12.83
N HIS A 27 20.82 39.04 -13.30
CA HIS A 27 21.22 38.01 -14.27
C HIS A 27 21.18 36.59 -13.68
N THR A 28 21.46 36.42 -12.39
CA THR A 28 21.33 35.13 -11.69
C THR A 28 19.86 34.74 -11.49
N GLN A 29 18.99 35.68 -11.09
CA GLN A 29 17.54 35.44 -10.99
C GLN A 29 16.90 35.09 -12.34
N ASP A 30 17.22 35.83 -13.41
CA ASP A 30 16.70 35.55 -14.75
C ASP A 30 17.19 34.18 -15.27
N SER A 31 18.42 33.80 -14.94
CA SER A 31 18.97 32.47 -15.25
C SER A 31 18.21 31.35 -14.50
N GLU A 32 17.90 31.54 -13.22
CA GLU A 32 17.11 30.57 -12.45
C GLU A 32 15.67 30.46 -12.94
N ILE A 33 15.02 31.59 -13.26
CA ILE A 33 13.64 31.61 -13.80
C ILE A 33 13.60 30.86 -15.15
N ASN A 34 14.58 31.11 -16.03
CA ASN A 34 14.67 30.43 -17.31
C ASN A 34 14.93 28.93 -17.15
N LYS A 35 15.79 28.52 -16.20
CA LYS A 35 16.00 27.11 -15.86
C LYS A 35 14.73 26.45 -15.33
N LYS A 36 14.03 27.09 -14.38
CA LYS A 36 12.76 26.58 -13.84
C LYS A 36 11.69 26.42 -14.93
N LYS A 37 11.57 27.38 -15.85
CA LYS A 37 10.64 27.32 -16.98
C LYS A 37 11.00 26.20 -17.96
N ALA A 38 12.27 26.05 -18.29
CA ALA A 38 12.75 24.97 -19.16
C ALA A 38 12.49 23.58 -18.54
N VAL A 39 12.75 23.41 -17.24
CA VAL A 39 12.44 22.18 -16.50
C VAL A 39 10.94 21.92 -16.50
N ALA A 40 10.11 22.91 -16.21
CA ALA A 40 8.65 22.76 -16.23
C ALA A 40 8.13 22.34 -17.61
N ASP A 41 8.68 22.88 -18.71
CA ASP A 41 8.33 22.48 -20.06
C ASP A 41 8.79 21.06 -20.42
N ILE A 42 9.98 20.65 -19.97
CA ILE A 42 10.48 19.27 -20.11
C ILE A 42 9.57 18.30 -19.35
N VAL A 43 9.25 18.60 -18.08
CA VAL A 43 8.35 17.79 -17.24
C VAL A 43 6.96 17.69 -17.87
N ARG A 44 6.43 18.80 -18.41
CA ARG A 44 5.14 18.80 -19.10
C ARG A 44 5.15 17.94 -20.35
N LYS A 45 6.20 18.02 -21.17
CA LYS A 45 6.36 17.18 -22.37
C LYS A 45 6.52 15.70 -22.01
N ALA A 46 7.36 15.39 -21.03
CA ALA A 46 7.56 14.03 -20.53
C ALA A 46 6.27 13.44 -19.96
N SER A 47 5.50 14.23 -19.19
CA SER A 47 4.20 13.81 -18.64
C SER A 47 3.17 13.54 -19.74
N ALA A 48 3.11 14.40 -20.78
CA ALA A 48 2.21 14.21 -21.90
C ALA A 48 2.58 12.98 -22.75
N GLU A 49 3.87 12.75 -22.96
CA GLU A 49 4.38 11.57 -23.67
C GLU A 49 4.17 10.28 -22.85
N PHE A 50 4.36 10.34 -21.54
CA PHE A 50 4.05 9.24 -20.62
C PHE A 50 2.56 8.91 -20.63
N GLU A 51 1.65 9.90 -20.60
CA GLU A 51 0.20 9.64 -20.66
C GLU A 51 -0.21 9.07 -22.02
N LYS A 52 0.43 9.51 -23.12
CA LYS A 52 0.20 8.95 -24.47
C LYS A 52 0.68 7.50 -24.59
N ASN A 53 1.78 7.17 -23.92
CA ASN A 53 2.36 5.82 -23.87
C ASN A 53 1.83 4.98 -22.71
N ARG A 54 0.83 5.49 -21.98
CA ARG A 54 0.34 4.85 -20.78
C ARG A 54 -0.28 3.51 -21.11
N VAL A 55 0.26 2.45 -20.52
CA VAL A 55 -0.29 1.12 -20.62
C VAL A 55 -1.75 1.18 -20.15
N PRO A 56 -2.72 0.76 -20.98
CA PRO A 56 -4.12 0.74 -20.59
C PRO A 56 -4.28 0.03 -19.25
N GLU A 57 -5.00 0.65 -18.32
CA GLU A 57 -5.20 0.07 -16.99
C GLU A 57 -5.78 -1.34 -17.12
N VAL A 58 -4.99 -2.32 -16.70
CA VAL A 58 -5.38 -3.73 -16.72
C VAL A 58 -6.73 -3.89 -16.00
N PRO A 59 -7.76 -4.42 -16.69
CA PRO A 59 -9.07 -4.61 -16.09
C PRO A 59 -8.99 -5.49 -14.84
N ASP A 60 -9.84 -5.20 -13.87
CA ASP A 60 -9.87 -5.93 -12.61
C ASP A 60 -10.80 -7.15 -12.71
N TYR A 61 -10.57 -7.92 -13.78
CA TYR A 61 -11.27 -9.16 -14.03
C TYR A 61 -10.28 -10.30 -13.85
N PRO A 62 -10.75 -11.49 -13.46
CA PRO A 62 -9.91 -12.67 -13.52
C PRO A 62 -9.66 -13.14 -14.95
N SER A 63 -8.72 -14.07 -15.14
CA SER A 63 -8.53 -14.77 -16.41
C SER A 63 -9.76 -15.61 -16.79
N CYS A 64 -9.94 -15.84 -18.10
CA CYS A 64 -11.01 -16.68 -18.62
C CYS A 64 -10.68 -18.17 -18.43
N ASP A 65 -11.53 -18.91 -17.69
CA ASP A 65 -11.35 -20.35 -17.42
C ASP A 65 -11.55 -21.25 -18.65
N TYR A 66 -11.73 -20.69 -19.85
CA TYR A 66 -11.80 -21.44 -21.10
C TYR A 66 -10.66 -21.14 -22.06
N CYS A 67 -10.45 -19.86 -22.40
CA CYS A 67 -9.42 -19.48 -23.37
C CYS A 67 -8.11 -19.03 -22.71
N GLY A 68 -8.06 -18.93 -21.38
CA GLY A 68 -6.87 -18.49 -20.64
C GLY A 68 -6.58 -16.99 -20.71
N GLU A 69 -7.28 -16.23 -21.55
CA GLU A 69 -7.07 -14.79 -21.70
C GLU A 69 -7.15 -14.08 -20.34
N GLU A 70 -6.05 -13.44 -19.97
CA GLU A 70 -5.90 -12.74 -18.71
C GLU A 70 -6.80 -11.51 -18.65
N PHE A 71 -7.28 -11.18 -17.45
CA PHE A 71 -8.10 -9.99 -17.21
C PHE A 71 -9.37 -9.86 -18.08
N ALA A 72 -9.86 -10.99 -18.58
CA ALA A 72 -10.97 -11.01 -19.52
C ALA A 72 -12.28 -11.52 -18.90
N GLY A 73 -12.24 -12.20 -17.75
CA GLY A 73 -13.32 -12.93 -17.06
C GLY A 73 -14.49 -12.09 -16.53
N LYS A 74 -15.19 -11.38 -17.41
CA LYS A 74 -16.32 -10.48 -17.12
C LYS A 74 -17.62 -11.20 -16.73
N LEU A 75 -17.78 -12.45 -17.19
CA LEU A 75 -18.95 -13.29 -16.90
C LEU A 75 -18.55 -14.37 -15.91
N PHE A 76 -19.50 -14.87 -15.12
CA PHE A 76 -19.30 -16.02 -14.25
C PHE A 76 -20.41 -17.04 -14.44
N CYS A 77 -20.14 -18.31 -14.12
CA CYS A 77 -21.17 -19.33 -14.06
C CYS A 77 -22.18 -18.98 -12.96
N SER A 78 -23.46 -18.84 -13.31
CA SER A 78 -24.51 -18.48 -12.34
C SER A 78 -24.76 -19.56 -11.28
N GLN A 79 -24.50 -20.82 -11.62
CA GLN A 79 -24.65 -21.97 -10.71
C GLN A 79 -23.50 -22.01 -9.70
N CYS A 80 -22.29 -22.38 -10.13
CA CYS A 80 -21.19 -22.53 -9.16
C CYS A 80 -20.63 -21.19 -8.66
N ARG A 81 -20.72 -20.11 -9.43
CA ARG A 81 -20.06 -18.81 -9.21
C ARG A 81 -18.53 -18.87 -9.10
N CYS A 82 -17.92 -20.01 -9.44
CA CYS A 82 -16.47 -20.23 -9.35
C CYS A 82 -15.74 -20.13 -10.68
N ALA A 83 -16.43 -20.35 -11.80
CA ALA A 83 -15.84 -20.22 -13.13
C ALA A 83 -16.19 -18.89 -13.79
N TYR A 84 -15.22 -18.30 -14.49
CA TYR A 84 -15.22 -16.97 -15.10
C TYR A 84 -14.88 -17.05 -16.57
N TYR A 85 -15.51 -16.19 -17.37
CA TYR A 85 -15.46 -16.25 -18.83
C TYR A 85 -15.41 -14.86 -19.43
N CYS A 86 -14.66 -14.69 -20.51
CA CYS A 86 -14.65 -13.43 -21.26
C CYS A 86 -15.90 -13.20 -22.09
N SER A 87 -16.60 -14.28 -22.46
CA SER A 87 -17.79 -14.21 -23.31
C SER A 87 -18.71 -15.40 -23.10
N LYS A 88 -19.99 -15.22 -23.47
CA LYS A 88 -20.98 -16.30 -23.51
C LYS A 88 -20.52 -17.44 -24.45
N LYS A 89 -19.74 -17.12 -25.49
CA LYS A 89 -19.13 -18.11 -26.40
C LYS A 89 -18.16 -19.02 -25.66
N CYS A 90 -17.22 -18.45 -24.91
CA CYS A 90 -16.28 -19.21 -24.08
C CYS A 90 -16.99 -20.04 -23.01
N GLN A 91 -17.99 -19.47 -22.34
CA GLN A 91 -18.82 -20.19 -21.37
C GLN A 91 -19.53 -21.41 -21.99
N LYS A 92 -20.21 -21.23 -23.13
CA LYS A 92 -20.92 -22.32 -23.84
C LYS A 92 -19.97 -23.42 -24.33
N LYS A 93 -18.78 -23.04 -24.82
CA LYS A 93 -17.75 -24.00 -25.25
C LYS A 93 -17.20 -24.79 -24.08
N HIS A 94 -16.79 -24.12 -22.99
CA HIS A 94 -16.32 -24.79 -21.78
C HIS A 94 -17.40 -25.70 -21.19
N TRP A 95 -18.67 -25.29 -21.23
CA TRP A 95 -19.78 -26.10 -20.74
C TRP A 95 -19.91 -27.45 -21.47
N LYS A 96 -19.77 -27.46 -22.79
CA LYS A 96 -19.98 -28.65 -23.65
C LYS A 96 -18.72 -29.48 -23.91
N ALA A 97 -17.52 -28.97 -23.60
CA ALA A 97 -16.28 -29.68 -23.86
C ALA A 97 -16.23 -31.05 -23.11
N PRO A 98 -15.54 -32.07 -23.66
CA PRO A 98 -15.23 -33.29 -22.91
C PRO A 98 -14.48 -32.93 -21.62
N ASN A 99 -14.93 -33.47 -20.47
CA ASN A 99 -14.43 -33.06 -19.14
C ASN A 99 -14.53 -31.54 -18.85
N GLY A 100 -15.43 -30.85 -19.56
CA GLY A 100 -15.69 -29.43 -19.44
C GLY A 100 -16.48 -29.06 -18.19
N HIS A 101 -16.89 -27.79 -18.11
CA HIS A 101 -17.44 -27.22 -16.89
C HIS A 101 -18.71 -27.94 -16.41
N LYS A 102 -19.58 -28.44 -17.31
CA LYS A 102 -20.82 -29.14 -16.92
C LYS A 102 -20.57 -30.31 -15.97
N ALA A 103 -19.55 -31.12 -16.23
CA ALA A 103 -19.21 -32.28 -15.41
C ALA A 103 -18.63 -31.90 -14.04
N LYS A 104 -18.00 -30.72 -13.95
CA LYS A 104 -17.31 -30.26 -12.74
C LYS A 104 -18.10 -29.22 -11.95
N CYS A 105 -19.15 -28.62 -12.52
CA CYS A 105 -19.84 -27.45 -11.97
C CYS A 105 -20.31 -27.66 -10.53
N THR A 106 -21.08 -28.72 -10.28
CA THR A 106 -21.60 -29.05 -8.94
C THR A 106 -20.48 -29.36 -7.95
N LYS A 107 -19.42 -30.07 -8.39
CA LYS A 107 -18.26 -30.38 -7.54
C LYS A 107 -17.50 -29.10 -7.17
N MET A 108 -17.26 -28.21 -8.14
CA MET A 108 -16.62 -26.91 -7.92
C MET A 108 -17.45 -26.07 -6.96
N GLU A 109 -18.77 -26.00 -7.13
CA GLU A 109 -19.64 -25.26 -6.20
C GLU A 109 -19.48 -25.76 -4.76
N LYS A 110 -19.52 -27.09 -4.57
CA LYS A 110 -19.35 -27.70 -3.24
C LYS A 110 -17.97 -27.38 -2.66
N ILE A 111 -16.90 -27.51 -3.44
CA ILE A 111 -15.54 -27.19 -3.00
C ILE A 111 -15.43 -25.71 -2.59
N CYS A 112 -15.89 -24.79 -3.44
CA CYS A 112 -15.84 -23.36 -3.14
C CYS A 112 -16.63 -23.01 -1.89
N LYS A 113 -17.82 -23.60 -1.74
CA LYS A 113 -18.66 -23.40 -0.56
C LYS A 113 -17.97 -23.93 0.70
N THR A 114 -17.43 -25.15 0.66
CA THR A 114 -16.71 -25.74 1.80
C THR A 114 -15.49 -24.92 2.19
N LYS A 115 -14.65 -24.50 1.23
CA LYS A 115 -13.49 -23.62 1.49
C LYS A 115 -13.94 -22.28 2.12
N ALA A 116 -14.97 -21.66 1.56
CA ALA A 116 -15.53 -20.42 2.10
C ALA A 116 -16.06 -20.58 3.53
N GLU A 117 -16.86 -21.61 3.79
CA GLU A 117 -17.38 -21.89 5.13
C GLU A 117 -16.27 -22.24 6.12
N SER A 118 -15.24 -22.96 5.68
CA SER A 118 -14.10 -23.32 6.53
C SER A 118 -13.31 -22.09 6.94
N PHE A 119 -13.01 -21.20 5.99
CA PHE A 119 -12.38 -19.92 6.31
C PHE A 119 -13.20 -19.08 7.29
N ILE A 120 -14.52 -18.92 7.04
CA ILE A 120 -15.38 -18.13 7.94
C ILE A 120 -15.43 -18.73 9.34
N ARG A 121 -15.45 -20.07 9.46
CA ARG A 121 -15.33 -20.77 10.75
C ARG A 121 -13.97 -20.53 11.39
N ALA A 122 -12.88 -20.61 10.63
CA ALA A 122 -11.52 -20.37 11.11
C ALA A 122 -11.37 -18.95 11.67
N CYS A 123 -11.92 -17.92 11.01
CA CYS A 123 -11.95 -16.56 11.55
C CYS A 123 -12.68 -16.49 12.91
N GLY A 124 -13.79 -17.22 13.05
CA GLY A 124 -14.54 -17.30 14.30
C GLY A 124 -13.79 -18.05 15.40
N LYS A 125 -13.15 -19.16 15.05
CA LYS A 125 -12.32 -19.99 15.95
C LYS A 125 -11.09 -19.22 16.42
N PHE A 126 -10.32 -18.64 15.50
CA PHE A 126 -9.17 -17.79 15.83
C PHE A 126 -9.57 -16.67 16.80
N ARG A 127 -10.71 -16.01 16.53
CA ARG A 127 -11.26 -15.02 17.46
C ARG A 127 -11.63 -15.63 18.82
N ALA A 128 -12.22 -16.82 18.87
CA ALA A 128 -12.56 -17.44 20.16
C ALA A 128 -11.30 -17.87 20.93
N ASP A 129 -10.31 -18.42 20.24
CA ASP A 129 -9.11 -18.99 20.85
C ASP A 129 -8.14 -17.91 21.30
N VAL A 130 -7.94 -16.83 20.55
CA VAL A 130 -7.03 -15.77 20.99
C VAL A 130 -7.66 -14.88 22.07
N PHE A 131 -9.00 -14.85 22.21
CA PHE A 131 -9.68 -13.94 23.15
C PHE A 131 -10.37 -14.61 24.34
N GLY A 132 -11.02 -15.75 24.13
CA GLY A 132 -12.03 -16.29 25.04
C GLY A 132 -11.43 -16.94 26.29
N ASN A 133 -10.17 -17.32 26.20
CA ASN A 133 -9.41 -17.95 27.26
C ASN A 133 -8.02 -17.30 27.23
N PHE A 134 -7.38 -17.08 28.37
CA PHE A 134 -5.97 -16.65 28.41
C PHE A 134 -5.08 -17.79 27.88
N ILE A 135 -5.13 -18.10 26.59
CA ILE A 135 -4.61 -19.38 26.11
C ILE A 135 -3.09 -19.38 26.08
N ASP A 136 -2.57 -20.56 26.41
CA ASP A 136 -1.26 -21.10 26.06
C ASP A 136 -0.94 -20.81 24.58
N GLU A 137 0.23 -20.23 24.38
CA GLU A 137 0.80 -19.81 23.10
C GLU A 137 0.66 -20.86 21.99
N ARG A 138 0.77 -22.15 22.34
CA ARG A 138 0.67 -23.26 21.37
C ARG A 138 -0.69 -23.32 20.68
N TYR A 139 -1.77 -23.00 21.38
CA TYR A 139 -3.10 -23.02 20.77
C TYR A 139 -3.32 -21.81 19.87
N ALA A 140 -2.84 -20.63 20.26
CA ALA A 140 -2.92 -19.43 19.43
C ALA A 140 -2.19 -19.64 18.10
N LEU A 141 -1.00 -20.27 18.14
CA LEU A 141 -0.26 -20.65 16.95
C LEU A 141 -1.02 -21.68 16.10
N SER A 142 -1.57 -22.74 16.71
CA SER A 142 -2.34 -23.75 15.96
C SER A 142 -3.58 -23.16 15.27
N SER A 143 -4.29 -22.24 15.93
CA SER A 143 -5.47 -21.59 15.36
C SER A 143 -5.09 -20.55 14.31
N PHE A 144 -3.90 -19.96 14.42
CA PHE A 144 -3.32 -19.14 13.37
C PHE A 144 -2.93 -19.98 12.15
N GLU A 145 -2.30 -21.14 12.33
CA GLU A 145 -1.95 -22.07 11.24
C GLU A 145 -3.20 -22.59 10.51
N ASP A 146 -4.25 -22.95 11.26
CA ASP A 146 -5.56 -23.34 10.70
C ASP A 146 -6.14 -22.20 9.84
N LEU A 147 -6.13 -20.97 10.38
CA LEU A 147 -6.56 -19.79 9.64
C LEU A 147 -5.67 -19.58 8.40
N SER A 148 -4.36 -19.78 8.56
CA SER A 148 -3.33 -19.69 7.52
C SER A 148 -3.66 -20.57 6.30
N GLY A 149 -3.84 -21.86 6.55
CA GLY A 149 -4.13 -22.84 5.49
C GLY A 149 -5.46 -22.58 4.78
N GLU A 150 -6.47 -22.07 5.49
CA GLU A 150 -7.79 -21.81 4.89
C GLU A 150 -7.80 -20.58 3.96
N LEU A 151 -6.97 -19.57 4.22
CA LEU A 151 -6.91 -18.37 3.36
C LEU A 151 -6.19 -18.62 2.04
N ASP A 152 -5.19 -19.49 2.03
CA ASP A 152 -4.60 -19.99 0.79
C ASP A 152 -5.68 -20.64 -0.09
N GLY A 153 -6.64 -21.32 0.55
CA GLY A 153 -7.85 -21.84 -0.09
C GLY A 153 -8.73 -20.76 -0.75
N LEU A 154 -8.73 -19.53 -0.25
CA LEU A 154 -9.42 -18.37 -0.82
C LEU A 154 -8.62 -17.64 -1.92
N GLY A 155 -7.38 -18.05 -2.19
CA GLY A 155 -6.61 -17.53 -3.33
C GLY A 155 -7.32 -17.70 -4.68
N GLU A 156 -8.19 -18.70 -4.79
CA GLU A 156 -9.10 -18.88 -5.92
C GLU A 156 -10.33 -17.95 -5.81
N ASN A 157 -10.70 -17.21 -6.88
CA ASN A 157 -11.83 -16.26 -6.74
C ASN A 157 -13.19 -16.93 -6.52
N GLY A 158 -13.34 -18.22 -6.85
CA GLY A 158 -14.57 -18.96 -6.61
C GLY A 158 -14.90 -19.07 -5.13
N PRO A 159 -14.02 -19.69 -4.32
CA PRO A 159 -14.09 -19.64 -2.86
C PRO A 159 -14.24 -18.21 -2.31
N TYR A 160 -13.46 -17.25 -2.79
CA TYR A 160 -13.56 -15.86 -2.33
C TYR A 160 -14.97 -15.27 -2.48
N LYS A 161 -15.60 -15.45 -3.65
CA LYS A 161 -16.96 -14.92 -3.88
C LYS A 161 -18.00 -15.59 -2.98
N LYS A 162 -17.87 -16.89 -2.74
CA LYS A 162 -18.73 -17.60 -1.77
C LYS A 162 -18.48 -17.10 -0.35
N ALA A 163 -17.23 -16.78 0.01
CA ALA A 163 -16.91 -16.21 1.31
C ALA A 163 -17.51 -14.80 1.47
N LEU A 164 -17.52 -13.98 0.41
CA LEU A 164 -18.25 -12.70 0.41
C LEU A 164 -19.75 -12.90 0.69
N ASP A 165 -20.39 -13.88 0.04
CA ASP A 165 -21.80 -14.22 0.29
C ASP A 165 -22.05 -14.67 1.76
N LEU A 166 -21.01 -15.13 2.46
CA LEU A 166 -21.05 -15.56 3.86
C LEU A 166 -20.56 -14.49 4.86
N GLY A 167 -20.38 -13.24 4.43
CA GLY A 167 -19.99 -12.13 5.31
C GLY A 167 -18.49 -12.03 5.57
N LEU A 168 -17.64 -12.47 4.64
CA LEU A 168 -16.17 -12.35 4.73
C LEU A 168 -15.71 -10.96 5.17
N ASN A 169 -16.20 -9.90 4.53
CA ASN A 169 -15.70 -8.54 4.82
C ASN A 169 -16.03 -8.09 6.25
N GLU A 170 -17.17 -8.49 6.79
CA GLU A 170 -17.53 -8.24 8.18
C GLU A 170 -16.60 -9.00 9.13
N LYS A 171 -16.20 -10.23 8.77
CA LYS A 171 -15.18 -10.99 9.52
C LYS A 171 -13.81 -10.34 9.47
N LEU A 172 -13.38 -9.83 8.31
CA LEU A 172 -12.11 -9.10 8.20
C LEU A 172 -12.13 -7.84 9.05
N LEU A 173 -13.23 -7.07 9.03
CA LEU A 173 -13.39 -5.89 9.86
C LEU A 173 -13.26 -6.25 11.35
N GLN A 174 -13.88 -7.36 11.78
CA GLN A 174 -13.76 -7.86 13.16
C GLN A 174 -12.32 -8.28 13.51
N LEU A 175 -11.60 -8.93 12.58
CA LEU A 175 -10.20 -9.33 12.79
C LEU A 175 -9.26 -8.12 12.89
N PHE A 176 -9.41 -7.10 12.05
CA PHE A 176 -8.60 -5.89 12.17
C PHE A 176 -8.96 -5.06 13.40
N THR A 177 -10.25 -4.98 13.75
CA THR A 177 -10.68 -4.31 15.00
C THR A 177 -10.10 -5.03 16.21
N PHE A 178 -9.99 -6.36 16.14
CA PHE A 178 -9.34 -7.13 17.18
C PHE A 178 -7.86 -6.83 17.31
N GLU A 179 -7.16 -6.91 16.17
CA GLU A 179 -5.72 -6.63 16.06
C GLU A 179 -5.38 -5.32 16.76
N LEU A 180 -6.16 -4.26 16.48
CA LEU A 180 -6.04 -2.95 17.11
C LEU A 180 -6.00 -2.98 18.65
N GLY A 181 -6.76 -3.88 19.26
CA GLY A 181 -6.83 -4.00 20.71
C GLY A 181 -5.75 -4.87 21.35
N HIS A 182 -5.08 -5.74 20.58
CA HIS A 182 -4.37 -6.89 21.19
C HIS A 182 -2.99 -7.19 20.61
N VAL A 183 -2.66 -6.77 19.39
CA VAL A 183 -1.39 -7.18 18.74
C VAL A 183 -0.16 -6.79 19.57
N LYS A 184 -0.19 -5.61 20.22
CA LYS A 184 0.90 -5.15 21.09
C LYS A 184 1.12 -6.08 22.27
N GLN A 185 0.03 -6.52 22.92
CA GLN A 185 0.09 -7.44 24.06
C GLN A 185 0.53 -8.85 23.63
N ASN A 186 0.12 -9.30 22.44
CA ASN A 186 0.56 -10.58 21.90
C ASN A 186 2.09 -10.59 21.72
N PHE A 187 2.64 -9.57 21.06
CA PHE A 187 4.07 -9.45 20.84
C PHE A 187 4.86 -9.33 22.15
N GLN A 188 4.31 -8.63 23.16
CA GLN A 188 4.90 -8.56 24.51
C GLN A 188 4.99 -9.93 25.20
N ARG A 189 4.07 -10.85 24.88
CA ARG A 189 4.04 -12.21 25.42
C ARG A 189 4.87 -13.21 24.62
N GLY A 190 5.57 -12.78 23.57
CA GLY A 190 6.29 -13.66 22.64
C GLY A 190 5.44 -14.19 21.48
N LEU A 191 4.16 -13.84 21.41
CA LEU A 191 3.27 -14.19 20.31
C LEU A 191 3.43 -13.20 19.16
N TYR A 192 4.41 -13.43 18.30
CA TYR A 192 4.72 -12.59 17.12
C TYR A 192 3.75 -12.81 15.95
N ILE A 193 2.45 -12.86 16.24
CA ILE A 193 1.39 -13.16 15.28
C ILE A 193 0.59 -11.88 14.97
N SER A 194 0.57 -11.51 13.69
CA SER A 194 -0.20 -10.38 13.16
C SER A 194 -1.01 -10.81 11.95
N ILE A 195 -2.31 -10.46 11.92
CA ILE A 195 -3.23 -10.87 10.84
C ILE A 195 -3.09 -9.93 9.65
N VAL A 196 -2.75 -8.66 9.90
CA VAL A 196 -2.56 -7.64 8.86
C VAL A 196 -1.59 -8.06 7.75
N PRO A 197 -0.29 -8.34 8.02
CA PRO A 197 0.64 -8.72 6.98
C PRO A 197 0.12 -9.98 6.27
N TRP A 198 -0.36 -10.97 7.01
CA TRP A 198 -0.85 -12.19 6.40
C TRP A 198 -2.02 -11.96 5.42
N ILE A 199 -2.99 -11.09 5.75
CA ILE A 199 -4.07 -10.71 4.82
C ILE A 199 -3.52 -10.01 3.56
N PHE A 200 -2.47 -9.19 3.67
CA PHE A 200 -1.82 -8.59 2.50
C PHE A 200 -1.29 -9.66 1.52
N PHE A 201 -0.56 -10.66 2.02
CA PHE A 201 0.16 -11.63 1.17
C PHE A 201 -0.68 -12.81 0.70
N THR A 202 -1.84 -13.04 1.30
CA THR A 202 -2.72 -14.18 0.95
C THR A 202 -4.02 -13.68 0.32
N LEU A 203 -4.91 -13.05 1.09
CA LEU A 203 -6.23 -12.67 0.63
C LEU A 203 -6.18 -11.56 -0.41
N PHE A 204 -5.41 -10.51 -0.15
CA PHE A 204 -5.29 -9.35 -1.03
C PHE A 204 -4.21 -9.51 -2.10
N ARG A 205 -3.65 -10.70 -2.25
CA ARG A 205 -2.71 -11.02 -3.32
C ARG A 205 -3.46 -11.39 -4.61
N GLY A 206 -3.01 -10.79 -5.72
CA GLY A 206 -3.48 -11.05 -7.08
C GLY A 206 -2.67 -12.17 -7.71
N GLY A 207 -3.36 -13.25 -8.11
CA GLY A 207 -2.73 -14.33 -8.86
C GLY A 207 -3.54 -15.62 -8.80
N ARG A 208 -4.43 -15.82 -9.77
CA ARG A 208 -4.82 -17.18 -10.14
C ARG A 208 -3.74 -17.71 -11.06
N ASN A 209 -2.93 -18.65 -10.60
CA ASN A 209 -1.94 -19.33 -11.43
C ASN A 209 -0.99 -18.37 -12.15
N ILE A 210 0.00 -17.80 -11.45
CA ILE A 210 1.28 -17.63 -12.13
C ILE A 210 1.76 -19.07 -12.33
N PRO A 211 1.89 -19.58 -13.57
CA PRO A 211 2.41 -20.92 -13.79
C PRO A 211 3.74 -21.05 -13.04
N ASP A 212 4.05 -22.23 -12.49
CA ASP A 212 5.27 -22.56 -11.73
C ASP A 212 6.60 -22.13 -12.39
N SER A 213 6.58 -21.65 -13.64
CA SER A 213 7.72 -21.48 -14.53
C SER A 213 8.27 -20.07 -14.67
N ALA A 214 7.96 -19.10 -13.82
CA ALA A 214 8.69 -17.83 -13.83
C ALA A 214 8.80 -17.26 -12.42
N LEU A 215 9.88 -17.67 -11.74
CA LEU A 215 10.49 -17.05 -10.57
C LEU A 215 9.53 -16.48 -9.52
N LYS A 216 9.58 -17.11 -8.35
CA LYS A 216 9.32 -16.58 -7.01
C LYS A 216 10.15 -15.31 -6.71
N SER A 217 10.18 -14.33 -7.62
CA SER A 217 10.77 -13.04 -7.34
C SER A 217 9.91 -12.40 -6.27
N ILE A 218 10.58 -11.89 -5.25
CA ILE A 218 10.01 -11.04 -4.21
C ILE A 218 9.25 -9.83 -4.82
N ASP A 219 9.54 -9.51 -6.09
CA ASP A 219 8.89 -8.49 -6.92
C ASP A 219 7.60 -8.94 -7.65
N GLY A 220 7.31 -10.24 -7.72
CA GLY A 220 6.19 -10.82 -8.51
C GLY A 220 4.83 -10.80 -7.81
N TYR A 221 4.76 -10.35 -6.57
CA TYR A 221 3.52 -10.32 -5.80
C TYR A 221 2.67 -9.09 -6.16
N SER A 222 1.77 -9.26 -7.13
CA SER A 222 0.73 -8.25 -7.40
C SER A 222 -0.36 -8.30 -6.31
N ILE A 223 -0.98 -7.16 -6.00
CA ILE A 223 -2.19 -7.14 -5.16
C ILE A 223 -3.46 -7.31 -6.02
N ASP A 224 -4.45 -8.02 -5.48
CA ASP A 224 -5.78 -8.16 -6.04
C ASP A 224 -6.60 -6.91 -5.70
N GLY A 225 -6.53 -5.94 -6.60
CA GLY A 225 -7.26 -4.69 -6.46
C GLY A 225 -8.78 -4.89 -6.32
N TYR A 226 -9.36 -5.94 -6.92
CA TYR A 226 -10.78 -6.26 -6.78
C TYR A 226 -11.11 -6.56 -5.33
N ARG A 227 -10.37 -7.47 -4.70
CA ARG A 227 -10.63 -7.90 -3.32
C ARG A 227 -10.50 -6.75 -2.34
N ILE A 228 -9.43 -5.96 -2.46
CA ILE A 228 -9.24 -4.78 -1.62
C ILE A 228 -10.41 -3.81 -1.80
N LYS A 229 -10.81 -3.48 -3.03
CA LYS A 229 -11.95 -2.59 -3.27
C LYS A 229 -13.27 -3.16 -2.75
N GLN A 230 -13.48 -4.48 -2.78
CA GLN A 230 -14.66 -5.10 -2.18
C GLN A 230 -14.67 -4.91 -0.67
N TYR A 231 -13.53 -5.13 -0.01
CA TYR A 231 -13.38 -4.88 1.42
C TYR A 231 -13.60 -3.41 1.76
N LEU A 232 -12.91 -2.48 1.09
CA LEU A 232 -13.02 -1.04 1.34
C LEU A 232 -14.44 -0.48 1.15
N ARG A 233 -15.24 -1.08 0.26
CA ARG A 233 -16.64 -0.67 0.00
C ARG A 233 -17.66 -1.32 0.92
N SER A 234 -17.25 -2.33 1.68
CA SER A 234 -18.16 -3.09 2.55
C SER A 234 -18.56 -2.32 3.81
N ASN A 235 -17.73 -1.37 4.24
CA ASN A 235 -17.94 -0.57 5.44
C ASN A 235 -17.15 0.74 5.30
N ASP A 236 -17.75 1.87 5.67
CA ASP A 236 -17.09 3.19 5.54
C ASP A 236 -15.82 3.33 6.41
N ARG A 237 -15.71 2.51 7.48
CA ARG A 237 -14.56 2.46 8.38
C ARG A 237 -13.55 1.36 8.01
N ALA A 238 -13.81 0.56 6.98
CA ALA A 238 -12.95 -0.56 6.59
C ALA A 238 -11.50 -0.11 6.34
N PHE A 239 -11.32 1.03 5.66
CA PHE A 239 -10.01 1.62 5.43
C PHE A 239 -9.35 2.05 6.74
N GLU A 240 -10.04 2.86 7.55
CA GLU A 240 -9.51 3.44 8.79
C GLU A 240 -9.02 2.34 9.74
N ILE A 241 -9.85 1.31 9.95
CA ILE A 241 -9.55 0.20 10.85
C ILE A 241 -8.35 -0.61 10.34
N TRP A 242 -8.32 -0.95 9.04
CA TRP A 242 -7.20 -1.69 8.46
C TRP A 242 -5.90 -0.89 8.47
N PHE A 243 -5.97 0.41 8.15
CA PHE A 243 -4.80 1.28 8.15
C PHE A 243 -4.24 1.46 9.56
N LYS A 244 -5.08 1.75 10.57
CA LYS A 244 -4.62 1.83 11.97
C LYS A 244 -4.02 0.51 12.45
N ALA A 245 -4.65 -0.63 12.13
CA ALA A 245 -4.13 -1.95 12.51
C ALA A 245 -2.74 -2.17 11.93
N SER A 246 -2.53 -1.74 10.68
CA SER A 246 -1.22 -1.79 10.02
C SER A 246 -0.17 -0.92 10.72
N LEU A 247 -0.51 0.34 11.04
CA LEU A 247 0.41 1.25 11.70
C LEU A 247 0.80 0.77 13.11
N GLN A 248 -0.10 0.08 13.81
CA GLN A 248 0.22 -0.50 15.10
C GLN A 248 1.30 -1.60 15.02
N VAL A 249 1.35 -2.38 13.93
CA VAL A 249 2.44 -3.35 13.71
C VAL A 249 3.78 -2.62 13.53
N ILE A 250 3.78 -1.47 12.83
CA ILE A 250 4.97 -0.62 12.68
C ILE A 250 5.37 -0.01 14.05
N GLU A 251 4.42 0.46 14.84
CA GLU A 251 4.68 0.96 16.21
C GLU A 251 5.29 -0.12 17.11
N ILE A 252 4.86 -1.38 16.97
CA ILE A 252 5.45 -2.50 17.70
C ILE A 252 6.91 -2.71 17.29
N PHE A 253 7.26 -2.56 16.02
CA PHE A 253 8.67 -2.55 15.61
C PHE A 253 9.45 -1.41 16.28
N GLN A 254 8.92 -0.19 16.25
CA GLN A 254 9.55 0.99 16.86
C GLN A 254 9.78 0.86 18.37
N THR A 255 8.90 0.14 19.08
CA THR A 255 8.93 0.06 20.54
C THR A 255 9.45 -1.25 21.10
N GLN A 256 9.30 -2.37 20.39
CA GLN A 256 9.71 -3.70 20.88
C GLN A 256 10.75 -4.35 19.98
N GLY A 257 10.72 -4.08 18.67
CA GLY A 257 11.74 -4.54 17.74
C GLY A 257 13.09 -3.89 18.05
N LEU A 258 13.10 -2.57 18.18
CA LEU A 258 14.34 -1.83 18.50
C LEU A 258 14.90 -2.20 19.89
N ASP A 259 14.05 -2.30 20.92
CA ASP A 259 14.45 -2.82 22.24
C ASP A 259 15.06 -4.25 22.15
N ALA A 260 14.52 -5.10 21.28
CA ALA A 260 15.05 -6.45 21.04
C ALA A 260 16.43 -6.41 20.36
N ALA A 261 16.63 -5.51 19.40
CA ALA A 261 17.94 -5.29 18.77
C ALA A 261 18.98 -4.81 19.79
N GLU A 262 18.64 -3.81 20.61
CA GLU A 262 19.53 -3.27 21.64
C GLU A 262 19.92 -4.31 22.70
N SER A 263 18.98 -5.19 23.05
CA SER A 263 19.20 -6.30 23.98
C SER A 263 19.82 -7.55 23.36
N ASN A 264 20.13 -7.52 22.05
CA ASN A 264 20.67 -8.63 21.27
C ASN A 264 19.76 -9.89 21.23
N ASP A 265 18.44 -9.70 21.37
CA ASP A 265 17.43 -10.72 21.08
C ASP A 265 17.09 -10.71 19.59
N LEU A 266 18.02 -11.26 18.80
CA LEU A 266 17.93 -11.24 17.33
C LEU A 266 16.74 -12.02 16.77
N HIS A 267 16.27 -13.05 17.50
CA HIS A 267 15.08 -13.81 17.11
C HIS A 267 13.83 -12.92 17.21
N LYS A 268 13.61 -12.29 18.37
CA LYS A 268 12.49 -11.36 18.54
C LYS A 268 12.58 -10.19 17.57
N PHE A 269 13.77 -9.60 17.38
CA PHE A 269 13.96 -8.54 16.40
C PHE A 269 13.52 -8.98 15.00
N GLY A 270 14.01 -10.14 14.53
CA GLY A 270 13.70 -10.67 13.20
C GLY A 270 12.21 -10.87 12.96
N GLU A 271 11.50 -11.52 13.89
CA GLU A 271 10.06 -11.77 13.79
C GLU A 271 9.25 -10.46 13.71
N ILE A 272 9.60 -9.47 14.55
CA ILE A 272 8.91 -8.18 14.58
C ILE A 272 9.22 -7.36 13.31
N GLN A 273 10.48 -7.36 12.88
CA GLN A 273 10.91 -6.68 11.67
C GLN A 273 10.24 -7.26 10.43
N GLU A 274 10.16 -8.59 10.32
CA GLU A 274 9.49 -9.26 9.21
C GLU A 274 8.02 -8.87 9.13
N ALA A 275 7.30 -8.90 10.26
CA ALA A 275 5.89 -8.47 10.31
C ALA A 275 5.71 -7.00 9.87
N ALA A 276 6.57 -6.09 10.35
CA ALA A 276 6.50 -4.68 9.97
C ALA A 276 6.85 -4.46 8.50
N LEU A 277 7.89 -5.11 7.97
CA LEU A 277 8.24 -5.07 6.54
C LEU A 277 7.12 -5.60 5.66
N ALA A 278 6.52 -6.71 6.06
CA ALA A 278 5.40 -7.29 5.37
C ALA A 278 4.24 -6.27 5.23
N VAL A 279 3.94 -5.52 6.30
CA VAL A 279 2.94 -4.44 6.27
C VAL A 279 3.34 -3.28 5.35
N THR A 280 4.57 -2.76 5.47
CA THR A 280 5.01 -1.59 4.71
C THR A 280 5.12 -1.89 3.21
N CYS A 281 5.62 -3.07 2.82
CA CYS A 281 5.59 -3.56 1.43
C CYS A 281 4.16 -3.81 0.93
N GLY A 282 3.25 -4.27 1.80
CA GLY A 282 1.83 -4.39 1.48
C GLY A 282 1.22 -3.04 1.06
N TRP A 283 1.47 -1.99 1.83
CA TRP A 283 0.98 -0.63 1.53
C TRP A 283 1.61 -0.02 0.29
N GLU A 284 2.91 -0.22 0.06
CA GLU A 284 3.57 0.17 -1.19
C GLU A 284 2.80 -0.40 -2.40
N ARG A 285 2.50 -1.70 -2.40
CA ARG A 285 1.75 -2.35 -3.48
C ARG A 285 0.33 -1.85 -3.59
N VAL A 286 -0.33 -1.55 -2.48
CA VAL A 286 -1.66 -0.90 -2.45
C VAL A 286 -1.63 0.43 -3.19
N PHE A 287 -0.68 1.30 -2.87
CA PHE A 287 -0.60 2.63 -3.50
C PHE A 287 -0.03 2.59 -4.92
N LYS A 288 0.73 1.56 -5.27
CA LYS A 288 1.10 1.23 -6.66
C LYS A 288 -0.14 0.97 -7.53
N ASN A 289 -1.19 0.36 -6.98
CA ASN A 289 -2.43 0.15 -7.73
C ASN A 289 -3.33 1.39 -7.74
N LYS A 290 -3.25 2.19 -8.82
CA LYS A 290 -4.03 3.42 -9.01
C LYS A 290 -5.54 3.27 -8.73
N LYS A 291 -6.16 2.14 -9.08
CA LYS A 291 -7.61 1.92 -8.84
C LYS A 291 -7.93 1.76 -7.36
N VAL A 292 -7.05 1.10 -6.61
CA VAL A 292 -7.19 0.95 -5.16
C VAL A 292 -6.90 2.28 -4.47
N SER A 293 -5.80 2.96 -4.83
CA SER A 293 -5.46 4.29 -4.30
C SER A 293 -6.60 5.28 -4.51
N LYS A 294 -7.27 5.24 -5.67
CA LYS A 294 -8.42 6.11 -5.95
C LYS A 294 -9.62 5.82 -5.03
N VAL A 295 -9.88 4.55 -4.69
CA VAL A 295 -10.95 4.18 -3.75
C VAL A 295 -10.59 4.58 -2.32
N ILE A 296 -9.32 4.47 -1.94
CA ILE A 296 -8.85 4.93 -0.63
C ILE A 296 -9.00 6.44 -0.52
N LEU A 297 -8.35 7.19 -1.42
CA LEU A 297 -8.21 8.64 -1.31
C LEU A 297 -9.50 9.40 -1.64
N LEU A 298 -10.27 8.98 -2.66
CA LEU A 298 -11.51 9.65 -3.06
C LEU A 298 -12.78 9.01 -2.48
N GLY A 299 -12.63 7.91 -1.73
CA GLY A 299 -13.76 7.20 -1.13
C GLY A 299 -14.87 6.81 -2.10
N SER A 300 -16.10 6.84 -1.59
CA SER A 300 -17.30 6.46 -2.33
C SER A 300 -17.70 7.48 -3.40
N SER A 301 -17.34 8.76 -3.23
CA SER A 301 -17.69 9.83 -4.17
C SER A 301 -16.92 9.73 -5.49
N LYS A 302 -15.69 9.19 -5.44
CA LYS A 302 -14.75 9.09 -6.57
C LYS A 302 -14.38 10.46 -7.17
N LYS A 303 -14.63 11.54 -6.44
CA LYS A 303 -14.35 12.93 -6.81
C LYS A 303 -13.46 13.55 -5.75
N VAL A 304 -12.75 14.61 -6.13
CA VAL A 304 -12.07 15.47 -5.15
C VAL A 304 -13.14 16.34 -4.51
N ASP A 305 -13.45 16.05 -3.26
CA ASP A 305 -14.36 16.79 -2.40
C ASP A 305 -13.74 16.98 -1.01
N ASP A 306 -14.45 17.66 -0.10
CA ASP A 306 -13.94 17.95 1.24
C ASP A 306 -13.69 16.66 2.04
N THR A 307 -14.51 15.62 1.85
CA THR A 307 -14.28 14.31 2.48
C THR A 307 -12.98 13.65 2.00
N ALA A 308 -12.65 13.76 0.72
CA ALA A 308 -11.38 13.27 0.18
C ALA A 308 -10.19 14.04 0.78
N LYS A 309 -10.30 15.36 0.95
CA LYS A 309 -9.28 16.20 1.59
C LYS A 309 -9.12 15.87 3.08
N GLU A 310 -10.21 15.78 3.83
CA GLU A 310 -10.20 15.40 5.24
C GLU A 310 -9.54 14.04 5.45
N ARG A 311 -9.88 13.06 4.60
CA ARG A 311 -9.25 11.74 4.62
C ARG A 311 -7.77 11.81 4.30
N ALA A 312 -7.37 12.59 3.30
CA ALA A 312 -5.97 12.78 2.94
C ALA A 312 -5.18 13.38 4.11
N MET A 313 -5.68 14.44 4.73
CA MET A 313 -5.08 15.05 5.93
C MET A 313 -5.02 14.07 7.09
N TRP A 314 -6.06 13.26 7.31
CA TRP A 314 -6.07 12.22 8.33
C TRP A 314 -4.95 11.19 8.09
N ILE A 315 -4.81 10.68 6.86
CA ILE A 315 -3.72 9.77 6.48
C ILE A 315 -2.37 10.41 6.78
N MET A 316 -2.17 11.68 6.39
CA MET A 316 -0.92 12.38 6.61
C MET A 316 -0.58 12.57 8.08
N ALA A 317 -1.57 12.88 8.92
CA ALA A 317 -1.36 12.98 10.36
C ALA A 317 -0.92 11.63 10.97
N GLN A 318 -1.51 10.51 10.50
CA GLN A 318 -1.07 9.18 10.93
C GLN A 318 0.36 8.87 10.47
N MET A 319 0.71 9.21 9.22
CA MET A 319 2.05 9.00 8.68
C MET A 319 3.10 9.86 9.37
N SER A 320 2.81 11.13 9.62
CA SER A 320 3.68 12.04 10.38
C SER A 320 4.01 11.45 11.75
N SER A 321 2.97 11.07 12.52
CA SER A 321 3.16 10.47 13.84
C SER A 321 3.97 9.18 13.77
N THR A 322 3.71 8.32 12.77
CA THR A 322 4.43 7.05 12.63
C THR A 322 5.89 7.29 12.27
N ILE A 323 6.18 8.12 11.26
CA ILE A 323 7.54 8.36 10.78
C ILE A 323 8.40 9.05 11.86
N ASN A 324 7.85 10.03 12.56
CA ASN A 324 8.60 10.77 13.56
C ASN A 324 8.89 9.97 14.85
N ASN A 325 8.21 8.84 15.06
CA ASN A 325 8.51 7.91 16.14
C ASN A 325 9.70 6.98 15.85
N PHE A 326 10.21 6.93 14.61
CA PHE A 326 11.46 6.21 14.36
C PHE A 326 12.63 6.98 14.99
N PRO A 327 13.43 6.32 15.86
CA PRO A 327 14.61 6.95 16.43
C PRO A 327 15.67 7.17 15.34
N SER A 328 16.57 8.13 15.56
CA SER A 328 17.66 8.45 14.63
C SER A 328 18.80 7.42 14.67
N ILE A 329 18.47 6.12 14.74
CA ILE A 329 19.47 5.05 14.91
C ILE A 329 20.32 4.90 13.64
N ILE A 330 21.53 4.38 13.81
CA ILE A 330 22.61 4.35 12.82
C ILE A 330 22.66 3.02 12.05
N LEU A 331 22.12 1.92 12.58
CA LEU A 331 22.30 0.60 11.97
C LEU A 331 21.44 0.41 10.70
N PRO A 332 22.04 -0.02 9.57
CA PRO A 332 21.33 -0.16 8.30
C PRO A 332 20.09 -1.07 8.36
N ASP A 333 20.16 -2.19 9.08
CA ASP A 333 19.06 -3.16 9.15
C ASP A 333 17.85 -2.59 9.92
N GLU A 334 18.06 -1.66 10.85
CA GLU A 334 16.95 -1.03 11.59
C GLU A 334 16.23 0.03 10.76
N LYS A 335 16.91 0.61 9.76
CA LYS A 335 16.34 1.64 8.86
C LYS A 335 15.46 1.09 7.75
N ILE A 336 15.41 -0.23 7.55
CA ILE A 336 14.65 -0.79 6.42
C ILE A 336 13.14 -0.57 6.55
N VAL A 337 12.59 -0.72 7.77
CA VAL A 337 11.16 -0.47 8.04
C VAL A 337 10.84 1.02 7.91
N GLU A 338 11.71 1.89 8.44
CA GLU A 338 11.60 3.34 8.29
C GLU A 338 11.61 3.74 6.80
N SER A 339 12.62 3.32 6.05
CA SER A 339 12.78 3.65 4.64
C SER A 339 11.58 3.20 3.81
N GLN A 340 11.08 1.99 4.06
CA GLN A 340 9.88 1.49 3.38
C GLN A 340 8.62 2.27 3.78
N THR A 341 8.54 2.75 5.03
CA THR A 341 7.44 3.60 5.52
C THR A 341 7.44 4.97 4.85
N VAL A 342 8.60 5.60 4.75
CA VAL A 342 8.81 6.88 4.05
C VAL A 342 8.51 6.71 2.55
N LEU A 343 8.91 5.58 1.95
CA LEU A 343 8.60 5.27 0.55
C LEU A 343 7.11 5.21 0.26
N PHE A 344 6.32 4.40 0.98
CA PHE A 344 4.89 4.34 0.68
C PHE A 344 4.17 5.65 1.01
N THR A 345 4.71 6.46 1.93
CA THR A 345 4.24 7.84 2.18
C THR A 345 4.45 8.74 0.95
N ALA A 346 5.61 8.64 0.30
CA ALA A 346 5.86 9.32 -0.97
C ALA A 346 4.86 8.88 -2.06
N MET A 347 4.54 7.58 -2.13
CA MET A 347 3.53 7.09 -3.06
C MET A 347 2.13 7.65 -2.78
N ILE A 348 1.78 7.84 -1.50
CA ILE A 348 0.54 8.50 -1.10
C ILE A 348 0.50 9.94 -1.63
N GLN A 349 1.58 10.72 -1.43
CA GLN A 349 1.69 12.10 -1.94
C GLN A 349 1.47 12.16 -3.45
N LEU A 350 2.23 11.35 -4.20
CA LEU A 350 2.16 11.34 -5.65
C LEU A 350 0.77 10.94 -6.16
N ARG A 351 0.08 10.01 -5.46
CA ARG A 351 -1.32 9.67 -5.79
C ARG A 351 -2.29 10.80 -5.45
N MET A 352 -2.09 11.55 -4.36
CA MET A 352 -2.89 12.73 -4.05
C MET A 352 -2.75 13.80 -5.14
N GLN A 353 -1.51 14.11 -5.54
CA GLN A 353 -1.22 15.03 -6.65
C GLN A 353 -1.86 14.56 -7.95
N GLN A 354 -1.68 13.29 -8.31
CA GLN A 354 -2.26 12.70 -9.51
C GLN A 354 -3.80 12.78 -9.54
N PHE A 355 -4.45 12.71 -8.38
CA PHE A 355 -5.90 12.82 -8.27
C PHE A 355 -6.39 14.26 -8.07
N GLY A 356 -5.49 15.24 -7.93
CA GLY A 356 -5.82 16.65 -7.70
C GLY A 356 -6.32 16.94 -6.28
N ILE A 357 -5.89 16.14 -5.29
CA ILE A 357 -6.20 16.37 -3.87
C ILE A 357 -5.16 17.33 -3.30
N ASP A 358 -5.55 18.59 -3.13
CA ASP A 358 -4.74 19.61 -2.48
C ASP A 358 -5.00 19.61 -0.96
N ILE A 359 -3.95 19.36 -0.19
CA ILE A 359 -3.94 19.40 1.28
C ILE A 359 -3.01 20.49 1.82
N GLY A 360 -2.52 21.41 0.97
CA GLY A 360 -1.56 22.43 1.34
C GLY A 360 -0.10 21.94 1.35
N ASP A 361 0.71 22.51 2.23
CA ASP A 361 2.13 22.17 2.34
C ASP A 361 2.30 20.77 2.95
N PHE A 362 2.62 19.82 2.08
CA PHE A 362 2.80 18.43 2.44
C PHE A 362 3.96 18.22 3.44
N PHE A 363 5.05 18.97 3.31
CA PHE A 363 6.20 18.85 4.20
C PHE A 363 5.87 19.38 5.59
N GLN A 364 5.16 20.51 5.65
CA GLN A 364 4.67 21.05 6.91
C GLN A 364 3.73 20.06 7.63
N LEU A 365 2.89 19.34 6.88
CA LEU A 365 1.98 18.34 7.45
C LEU A 365 2.69 17.08 7.95
N LEU A 366 3.78 16.66 7.29
CA LEU A 366 4.55 15.52 7.77
C LEU A 366 5.47 15.87 8.95
N ASP A 367 5.88 17.14 9.08
CA ASP A 367 6.88 17.58 10.08
C ASP A 367 8.14 16.69 10.05
N LEU A 368 8.64 16.36 8.85
CA LEU A 368 9.88 15.60 8.72
C LEU A 368 11.06 16.49 9.09
N LYS A 369 11.97 15.96 9.90
CA LYS A 369 13.19 16.67 10.34
C LYS A 369 14.43 15.96 9.83
N ASP A 370 15.47 16.76 9.58
CA ASP A 370 16.84 16.31 9.36
C ASP A 370 16.97 15.18 8.31
N ASP A 371 17.51 14.04 8.72
CA ASP A 371 17.77 12.86 7.89
C ASP A 371 16.49 12.30 7.26
N LYS A 372 15.34 12.41 7.93
CA LYS A 372 14.06 11.88 7.42
C LYS A 372 13.55 12.69 6.24
N GLN A 373 13.70 14.02 6.31
CA GLN A 373 13.39 14.90 5.18
C GLN A 373 14.33 14.60 3.99
N THR A 374 15.63 14.44 4.27
CA THR A 374 16.61 14.07 3.25
C THR A 374 16.27 12.74 2.59
N LEU A 375 15.95 11.70 3.37
CA LEU A 375 15.54 10.38 2.87
C LEU A 375 14.27 10.46 2.03
N TYR A 376 13.31 11.31 2.43
CA TYR A 376 12.07 11.51 1.69
C TYR A 376 12.33 12.14 0.31
N GLU A 377 13.05 13.26 0.28
CA GLU A 377 13.29 14.05 -0.92
C GLU A 377 14.24 13.38 -1.89
N THR A 378 15.35 12.82 -1.39
CA THR A 378 16.46 12.34 -2.22
C THR A 378 16.32 10.88 -2.67
N VAL A 379 15.54 10.07 -1.93
CA VAL A 379 15.37 8.64 -2.20
C VAL A 379 13.92 8.29 -2.45
N SER A 380 13.04 8.57 -1.49
CA SER A 380 11.69 8.03 -1.49
C SER A 380 10.82 8.58 -2.62
N ILE A 381 10.88 9.89 -2.89
CA ILE A 381 10.13 10.50 -4.00
C ILE A 381 10.60 9.99 -5.37
N PRO A 382 11.91 10.08 -5.74
CA PRO A 382 12.37 9.55 -7.02
C PRO A 382 12.06 8.06 -7.20
N PHE A 383 12.21 7.26 -6.13
CA PHE A 383 11.88 5.85 -6.20
C PHE A 383 10.38 5.65 -6.42
N ALA A 384 9.51 6.31 -5.66
CA ALA A 384 8.06 6.25 -5.85
C ALA A 384 7.62 6.69 -7.26
N GLU A 385 8.21 7.76 -7.81
CA GLU A 385 7.95 8.20 -9.19
C GLU A 385 8.26 7.11 -10.21
N SER A 386 9.32 6.32 -10.00
CA SER A 386 9.67 5.21 -10.90
C SER A 386 8.66 4.04 -10.87
N TYR A 387 7.87 3.91 -9.80
CA TYR A 387 6.88 2.84 -9.63
C TYR A 387 5.47 3.16 -10.13
N LEU A 388 5.08 4.45 -10.18
CA LEU A 388 3.69 4.89 -10.34
C LEU A 388 3.29 5.27 -11.76
#